data_AF-A0A2R7P9P9-F1
#
_entry.id   AF-A0A2R7P9P9-F1
#
_cell.length_a   1.000
_cell.length_b   1.000
_cell.length_c   1.000
_cell.angle_alpha   90.00
_cell.angle_beta   90.00
_cell.angle_gamma   90.00
#
_symmetry.space_group_name_H-M   'P 1'
#
loop_
_entity.id
_entity.type
_entity.pdbx_description
1 polymer ?
#
loop_
_entity_poly.entity_id
_entity_poly.type
_entity_poly.pdbx_seq_one_letter_code
_entity_poly.pdbx_strand_id
1 'polypeptide(L)'
;MKKQSTPRGTPLEVATQAVYQAFARYDAPHGLLDVCTACCMDAELEREMRRLPLRQLTEKHFYEYNDSAKSQVQPADEIKYLAPRLLELLAEGARLHHSTELYLDRLGRCEAGSFSTAEQSALQGFALAYFAQGLEEWPAASDALFQGDNAFSILLMWSYARVPLEPLLQHWLDCESDVSTLNFVDACYWDYVWNANQMGNAFATDEVEYKRTMEEWLNRPA
;
A
#
# COMPACT_ATOMS: atom_id res chain seq x y z
N MET A 1 -13.17 -36.51 -9.14
CA MET A 1 -12.51 -35.19 -9.21
C MET A 1 -12.98 -34.38 -8.01
N LYS A 2 -12.10 -34.09 -7.04
CA LYS A 2 -12.47 -33.31 -5.85
C LYS A 2 -12.61 -31.85 -6.27
N LYS A 3 -13.83 -31.29 -6.19
CA LYS A 3 -14.06 -29.84 -6.31
C LYS A 3 -13.27 -29.19 -5.17
N GLN A 4 -12.21 -28.47 -5.52
CA GLN A 4 -11.56 -27.55 -4.58
C GLN A 4 -12.60 -26.50 -4.21
N SER A 5 -12.86 -26.34 -2.91
CA SER A 5 -13.74 -25.28 -2.41
C SER A 5 -13.06 -23.95 -2.67
N THR A 6 -13.67 -23.12 -3.51
CA THR A 6 -13.29 -21.72 -3.67
C THR A 6 -13.31 -21.04 -2.30
N PRO A 7 -12.30 -20.24 -1.93
CA PRO A 7 -12.32 -19.47 -0.69
C PRO A 7 -13.62 -18.63 -0.62
N ARG A 8 -14.27 -18.61 0.55
CA ARG A 8 -15.41 -17.71 0.80
C ARG A 8 -14.84 -16.33 1.17
N GLY A 9 -14.87 -15.39 0.23
CA GLY A 9 -14.48 -13.99 0.43
C GLY A 9 -14.23 -13.27 -0.90
N THR A 10 -14.21 -11.94 -0.90
CA THR A 10 -13.77 -11.14 -2.05
C THR A 10 -12.28 -11.41 -2.33
N PRO A 11 -11.77 -11.13 -3.56
CA PRO A 11 -10.34 -11.26 -3.84
C PRO A 11 -9.46 -10.52 -2.85
N LEU A 12 -9.87 -9.32 -2.42
CA LEU A 12 -9.16 -8.52 -1.43
C LEU A 12 -9.17 -9.18 -0.05
N GLU A 13 -10.31 -9.69 0.43
CA GLU A 13 -10.38 -10.43 1.71
C GLU A 13 -9.47 -11.67 1.70
N VAL A 14 -9.44 -12.41 0.59
CA VAL A 14 -8.56 -13.58 0.43
C VAL A 14 -7.08 -13.15 0.47
N ALA A 15 -6.74 -12.05 -0.20
CA ALA A 15 -5.38 -11.52 -0.19
C ALA A 15 -4.97 -11.01 1.20
N THR A 16 -5.87 -10.35 1.94
CA THR A 16 -5.66 -9.95 3.34
C THR A 16 -5.31 -11.16 4.20
N GLN A 17 -6.04 -12.27 4.08
CA GLN A 17 -5.74 -13.49 4.82
C GLN A 17 -4.40 -14.13 4.40
N ALA A 18 -4.06 -14.07 3.11
CA ALA A 18 -2.76 -14.54 2.63
C ALA A 18 -1.59 -13.76 3.22
N VAL A 19 -1.72 -12.44 3.37
CA VAL A 19 -0.76 -11.60 4.09
C VAL A 19 -0.66 -12.05 5.55
N TYR A 20 -1.76 -12.19 6.29
CA TYR A 20 -1.70 -12.68 7.67
C TYR A 20 -0.95 -14.02 7.79
N GLN A 21 -1.16 -14.95 6.85
CA GLN A 21 -0.48 -16.25 6.84
C GLN A 21 1.01 -16.12 6.55
N ALA A 22 1.40 -15.31 5.55
CA ALA A 22 2.80 -15.14 5.15
C ALA A 22 3.66 -14.52 6.26
N PHE A 23 3.06 -13.66 7.09
CA PHE A 23 3.73 -12.93 8.17
C PHE A 23 3.45 -13.52 9.57
N ALA A 24 2.74 -14.65 9.68
CA ALA A 24 2.30 -15.22 10.96
C ALA A 24 3.42 -15.62 11.94
N ARG A 25 4.66 -15.75 11.45
CA ARG A 25 5.82 -16.16 12.25
C ARG A 25 6.48 -15.03 13.04
N TYR A 26 6.10 -13.78 12.78
CA TYR A 26 6.70 -12.62 13.42
C TYR A 26 5.98 -12.33 14.74
N ASP A 27 6.77 -12.12 15.80
CA ASP A 27 6.27 -11.79 17.13
C ASP A 27 6.15 -10.28 17.33
N ALA A 28 5.35 -9.89 18.32
CA ALA A 28 5.22 -8.49 18.71
C ALA A 28 6.58 -7.89 19.10
N PRO A 29 6.89 -6.63 18.73
CA PRO A 29 8.16 -5.99 19.05
C PRO A 29 8.44 -5.99 20.56
N HIS A 30 9.59 -6.53 20.95
CA HIS A 30 10.02 -6.57 22.36
C HIS A 30 10.58 -5.23 22.85
N GLY A 31 11.23 -4.48 21.96
CA GLY A 31 11.81 -3.15 22.24
C GLY A 31 10.82 -2.02 22.00
N LEU A 32 11.28 -0.77 22.08
CA LEU A 32 10.50 0.36 21.58
C LEU A 32 10.40 0.29 20.05
N LEU A 33 9.29 0.77 19.51
CA LEU A 33 9.12 0.93 18.06
C LEU A 33 10.07 1.99 17.49
N ASP A 34 10.40 1.90 16.20
CA ASP A 34 11.15 2.94 15.49
C ASP A 34 10.27 4.17 15.19
N VAL A 35 9.98 4.91 16.27
CA VAL A 35 9.15 6.12 16.29
C VAL A 35 9.72 7.16 17.26
N CYS A 36 9.46 8.44 16.99
CA CYS A 36 9.69 9.50 17.97
C CYS A 36 8.47 9.70 18.87
N THR A 37 8.57 9.23 20.12
CA THR A 37 7.54 9.46 21.16
C THR A 37 7.68 10.80 21.88
N ALA A 38 8.69 11.61 21.54
CA ALA A 38 8.90 12.90 22.17
C ALA A 38 7.98 14.00 21.59
N CYS A 39 7.60 13.88 20.32
CA CYS A 39 6.77 14.88 19.66
C CYS A 39 5.86 14.38 18.54
N CYS A 40 6.07 13.17 17.99
CA CYS A 40 5.33 12.73 16.81
C CYS A 40 4.23 11.71 17.11
N MET A 41 4.48 10.79 18.03
CA MET A 41 3.54 9.73 18.42
C MET A 41 3.31 9.75 19.92
N ASP A 42 2.07 9.57 20.38
CA ASP A 42 1.77 9.38 21.79
C ASP A 42 2.48 8.12 22.34
N ALA A 43 3.20 8.26 23.45
CA ALA A 43 3.94 7.16 24.08
C ALA A 43 3.02 6.01 24.56
N GLU A 44 1.76 6.31 24.87
CA GLU A 44 0.77 5.30 25.20
C GLU A 44 0.33 4.52 23.95
N LEU A 45 0.14 5.18 22.81
CA LEU A 45 -0.16 4.48 21.55
C LEU A 45 1.01 3.59 21.11
N GLU A 46 2.25 4.05 21.26
CA GLU A 46 3.45 3.24 21.00
C GLU A 46 3.41 1.97 21.85
N ARG A 47 3.10 2.13 23.14
CA ARG A 47 3.01 1.04 24.09
C ARG A 47 1.86 0.07 23.75
N GLU A 48 0.72 0.60 23.31
CA GLU A 48 -0.42 -0.19 22.86
C GLU A 48 -0.07 -1.02 21.62
N MET A 49 0.60 -0.43 20.62
CA MET A 49 1.04 -1.13 19.41
C MET A 49 1.92 -2.35 19.67
N ARG A 50 2.65 -2.36 20.79
CA ARG A 50 3.51 -3.49 21.20
C ARG A 50 2.83 -4.52 22.08
N ARG A 51 1.70 -4.18 22.71
CA ARG A 51 1.11 -5.00 23.78
C ARG A 51 -0.29 -5.50 23.46
N LEU A 52 -1.07 -4.75 22.68
CA LEU A 52 -2.37 -5.20 22.27
C LEU A 52 -2.23 -6.31 21.22
N PRO A 53 -3.18 -7.25 21.16
CA PRO A 53 -3.28 -8.15 20.03
C PRO A 53 -3.30 -7.37 18.72
N LEU A 54 -2.55 -7.81 17.71
CA LEU A 54 -2.37 -7.10 16.44
C LEU A 54 -3.69 -6.61 15.80
N ARG A 55 -4.74 -7.43 15.87
CA ARG A 55 -6.08 -7.10 15.32
C ARG A 55 -6.85 -6.02 16.10
N GLN A 56 -6.40 -5.64 17.28
CA GLN A 56 -6.98 -4.54 18.08
C GLN A 56 -6.36 -3.19 17.75
N LEU A 57 -5.25 -3.15 16.99
CA LEU A 57 -4.67 -1.90 16.53
C LEU A 57 -5.61 -1.23 15.52
N THR A 58 -5.75 0.08 15.66
CA THR A 58 -6.73 0.90 14.93
C THR A 58 -6.04 1.83 13.95
N GLU A 59 -6.84 2.48 13.09
CA GLU A 59 -6.39 3.58 12.23
C GLU A 59 -5.51 4.58 12.97
N LYS A 60 -5.94 5.06 14.15
CA LYS A 60 -5.19 6.04 14.95
C LYS A 60 -3.75 5.58 15.27
N HIS A 61 -3.59 4.29 15.60
CA HIS A 61 -2.26 3.74 15.91
C HIS A 61 -1.35 3.85 14.70
N PHE A 62 -1.84 3.42 13.54
CA PHE A 62 -1.05 3.41 12.31
C PHE A 62 -0.85 4.80 11.71
N TYR A 63 -1.83 5.70 11.85
CA TYR A 63 -1.70 7.09 11.43
C TYR A 63 -0.53 7.79 12.15
N GLU A 64 -0.49 7.76 13.49
CA GLU A 64 0.61 8.37 14.24
C GLU A 64 1.93 7.62 14.04
N TYR A 65 1.89 6.29 13.94
CA TYR A 65 3.06 5.48 13.63
C TYR A 65 3.68 5.86 12.28
N ASN A 66 2.88 5.98 11.22
CA ASN A 66 3.38 6.34 9.91
C ASN A 66 3.80 7.81 9.83
N ASP A 67 3.11 8.73 10.52
CA ASP A 67 3.48 10.16 10.55
C ASP A 67 4.72 10.43 11.44
N SER A 68 5.16 9.46 12.25
CA SER A 68 6.26 9.70 13.19
C SER A 68 7.60 9.95 12.50
N ALA A 69 8.46 10.77 13.12
CA ALA A 69 9.88 10.71 12.81
C ALA A 69 10.39 9.27 13.05
N LYS A 70 11.23 8.79 12.13
CA LYS A 70 11.65 7.38 12.02
C LYS A 70 13.03 7.28 11.39
N SER A 71 13.70 6.14 11.55
CA SER A 71 14.99 5.87 10.94
C SER A 71 14.90 5.75 9.42
N GLN A 72 16.00 6.08 8.71
CA GLN A 72 16.05 5.94 7.24
C GLN A 72 15.91 4.48 6.81
N VAL A 73 16.54 3.55 7.55
CA VAL A 73 16.36 2.11 7.38
C VAL A 73 15.43 1.61 8.48
N GLN A 74 14.39 0.87 8.11
CA GLN A 74 13.36 0.40 9.03
C GLN A 74 13.69 -1.00 9.58
N PRO A 75 13.39 -1.28 10.86
CA PRO A 75 13.58 -2.60 11.45
C PRO A 75 12.61 -3.62 10.85
N ALA A 76 13.14 -4.56 10.05
CA ALA A 76 12.32 -5.50 9.28
C ALA A 76 11.33 -6.30 10.14
N ASP A 77 11.73 -6.84 11.29
CA ASP A 77 10.84 -7.66 12.11
C ASP A 77 9.64 -6.87 12.68
N GLU A 78 9.83 -5.60 13.03
CA GLU A 78 8.75 -4.70 13.44
C GLU A 78 7.76 -4.48 12.29
N ILE A 79 8.28 -4.11 11.11
CA ILE A 79 7.45 -3.86 9.93
C ILE A 79 6.68 -5.12 9.54
N LYS A 80 7.34 -6.28 9.57
CA LYS A 80 6.73 -7.56 9.20
C LYS A 80 5.66 -8.01 10.19
N TYR A 81 5.82 -7.73 11.47
CA TYR A 81 4.77 -7.97 12.46
C TYR A 81 3.55 -7.07 12.23
N LEU A 82 3.78 -5.78 11.93
CA LEU A 82 2.71 -4.78 11.81
C LEU A 82 2.01 -4.78 10.45
N ALA A 83 2.70 -5.20 9.38
CA ALA A 83 2.22 -5.14 7.99
C ALA A 83 0.84 -5.78 7.76
N PRO A 84 0.52 -6.97 8.32
CA PRO A 84 -0.79 -7.58 8.08
C PRO A 84 -1.96 -6.72 8.54
N ARG A 85 -1.84 -6.05 9.70
CA ARG A 85 -2.91 -5.17 10.18
C ARG A 85 -2.93 -3.83 9.45
N LEU A 86 -1.77 -3.29 9.09
CA LEU A 86 -1.70 -2.09 8.26
C LEU A 86 -2.44 -2.30 6.93
N LEU A 87 -2.19 -3.43 6.26
CA LEU A 87 -2.84 -3.78 5.00
C LEU A 87 -4.32 -4.14 5.16
N GLU A 88 -4.70 -4.80 6.26
CA GLU A 88 -6.12 -5.01 6.57
C GLU A 88 -6.87 -3.69 6.76
N LEU A 89 -6.31 -2.74 7.52
CA LEU A 89 -6.89 -1.41 7.68
C LEU A 89 -6.96 -0.64 6.36
N LEU A 90 -5.93 -0.77 5.50
CA LEU A 90 -5.95 -0.20 4.16
C LEU A 90 -7.12 -0.75 3.33
N ALA A 91 -7.36 -2.06 3.37
CA ALA A 91 -8.51 -2.69 2.72
C ALA A 91 -9.86 -2.28 3.33
N GLU A 92 -9.88 -1.84 4.59
CA GLU A 92 -11.05 -1.29 5.29
C GLU A 92 -11.28 0.21 4.99
N GLY A 93 -10.45 0.84 4.14
CA GLY A 93 -10.55 2.26 3.79
C GLY A 93 -10.02 3.21 4.87
N ALA A 94 -9.17 2.73 5.77
CA ALA A 94 -8.62 3.54 6.85
C ALA A 94 -7.63 4.59 6.34
N ARG A 95 -7.59 5.74 7.00
CA ARG A 95 -6.61 6.80 6.76
C ARG A 95 -5.33 6.52 7.55
N LEU A 96 -4.25 6.12 6.89
CA LEU A 96 -3.06 5.57 7.54
C LEU A 96 -1.85 6.51 7.60
N HIS A 97 -1.95 7.71 7.02
CA HIS A 97 -0.93 8.76 7.01
C HIS A 97 -1.58 10.08 6.54
N HIS A 98 -0.89 11.21 6.67
CA HIS A 98 -1.39 12.47 6.13
C HIS A 98 -1.45 12.51 4.59
N SER A 99 -0.55 11.78 3.92
CA SER A 99 -0.43 11.64 2.46
C SER A 99 -0.44 10.18 2.02
N THR A 100 -1.31 9.83 1.07
CA THR A 100 -1.57 8.46 0.61
C THR A 100 -0.35 7.78 0.02
N GLU A 101 0.47 8.51 -0.73
CA GLU A 101 1.72 8.02 -1.33
C GLU A 101 2.68 7.40 -0.30
N LEU A 102 2.58 7.81 0.96
CA LEU A 102 3.51 7.44 2.02
C LEU A 102 2.94 6.41 3.01
N TYR A 103 1.71 5.90 2.81
CA TYR A 103 1.06 4.93 3.71
C TYR A 103 1.93 3.70 3.98
N LEU A 104 2.68 3.28 2.95
CA LEU A 104 3.47 2.04 2.95
C LEU A 104 4.98 2.29 2.86
N ASP A 105 5.44 3.53 2.98
CA ASP A 105 6.86 3.92 2.90
C ASP A 105 7.76 3.12 3.85
N ARG A 106 7.26 2.77 5.04
CA ARG A 106 8.01 1.94 6.00
C ARG A 106 8.34 0.53 5.46
N LEU A 107 7.50 -0.05 4.61
CA LEU A 107 7.77 -1.34 3.98
C LEU A 107 9.00 -1.28 3.07
N GLY A 108 9.08 -0.26 2.21
CA GLY A 108 10.18 -0.12 1.26
C GLY A 108 11.50 0.37 1.83
N ARG A 109 11.49 0.86 3.08
CA ARG A 109 12.70 1.25 3.83
C ARG A 109 13.35 0.11 4.61
N CYS A 110 12.78 -1.08 4.61
CA CYS A 110 13.48 -2.26 5.12
C CYS A 110 14.71 -2.57 4.24
N GLU A 111 15.74 -3.19 4.82
CA GLU A 111 16.94 -3.57 4.04
C GLU A 111 16.57 -4.48 2.86
N ALA A 112 17.26 -4.31 1.73
CA ALA A 112 17.06 -5.15 0.55
C ALA A 112 17.26 -6.64 0.90
N GLY A 113 16.34 -7.50 0.45
CA GLY A 113 16.36 -8.92 0.79
C GLY A 113 15.78 -9.26 2.17
N SER A 114 15.27 -8.28 2.91
CA SER A 114 14.58 -8.54 4.19
C SER A 114 13.39 -9.47 3.99
N PHE A 115 12.58 -9.28 2.95
CA PHE A 115 11.38 -10.07 2.71
C PHE A 115 11.67 -11.38 1.97
N SER A 116 11.05 -12.47 2.43
CA SER A 116 11.09 -13.75 1.73
C SER A 116 10.27 -13.72 0.44
N THR A 117 10.50 -14.66 -0.48
CA THR A 117 9.68 -14.80 -1.70
C THR A 117 8.20 -14.99 -1.40
N ALA A 118 7.85 -15.70 -0.32
CA ALA A 118 6.45 -15.88 0.09
C ALA A 118 5.83 -14.57 0.59
N GLU A 119 6.57 -13.78 1.37
CA GLU A 119 6.15 -12.46 1.86
C GLU A 119 5.97 -11.48 0.68
N GLN A 120 6.93 -11.43 -0.25
CA GLN A 120 6.85 -10.61 -1.46
C GLN A 120 5.65 -11.01 -2.34
N SER A 121 5.41 -12.31 -2.52
CA SER A 121 4.27 -12.80 -3.28
C SER A 121 2.94 -12.45 -2.62
N ALA A 122 2.86 -12.47 -1.29
CA ALA A 122 1.66 -12.07 -0.56
C ALA A 122 1.40 -10.56 -0.69
N LEU A 123 2.45 -9.74 -0.58
CA LEU A 123 2.36 -8.29 -0.80
C LEU A 123 1.90 -7.96 -2.23
N GLN A 124 2.49 -8.60 -3.25
CA GLN A 124 2.09 -8.42 -4.65
C GLN A 124 0.62 -8.82 -4.89
N GLY A 125 0.20 -9.95 -4.33
CA GLY A 125 -1.18 -10.43 -4.45
C GLY A 125 -2.18 -9.49 -3.79
N PHE A 126 -1.85 -8.95 -2.62
CA PHE A 126 -2.64 -7.93 -1.95
C PHE A 126 -2.70 -6.64 -2.77
N ALA A 127 -1.56 -6.12 -3.25
CA ALA A 127 -1.51 -4.90 -4.04
C ALA A 127 -2.37 -4.99 -5.30
N LEU A 128 -2.30 -6.13 -6.00
CA LEU A 128 -3.13 -6.38 -7.18
C LEU A 128 -4.62 -6.42 -6.82
N ALA A 129 -5.00 -7.15 -5.76
CA ALA A 129 -6.41 -7.25 -5.36
C ALA A 129 -6.99 -5.91 -4.90
N TYR A 130 -6.21 -5.12 -4.14
CA TYR A 130 -6.57 -3.79 -3.68
C TYR A 130 -6.76 -2.82 -4.86
N PHE A 131 -5.78 -2.79 -5.77
CA PHE A 131 -5.81 -1.90 -6.92
C PHE A 131 -6.95 -2.27 -7.89
N ALA A 132 -7.13 -3.56 -8.18
CA ALA A 132 -8.23 -4.05 -9.00
C ALA A 132 -9.61 -3.67 -8.44
N GLN A 133 -9.80 -3.81 -7.13
CA GLN A 133 -11.07 -3.43 -6.51
C GLN A 133 -11.29 -1.92 -6.58
N GLY A 134 -10.28 -1.10 -6.28
CA GLY A 134 -10.41 0.35 -6.31
C GLY A 134 -10.65 0.91 -7.72
N LEU A 135 -10.08 0.29 -8.76
CA LEU A 135 -10.33 0.67 -10.15
C LEU A 135 -11.77 0.46 -10.62
N GLU A 136 -12.56 -0.32 -9.91
CA GLU A 136 -13.97 -0.59 -10.19
C GLU A 136 -14.93 0.31 -9.38
N GLU A 137 -14.40 1.24 -8.58
CA GLU A 137 -15.18 2.19 -7.77
C GLU A 137 -15.17 3.58 -8.40
N TRP A 138 -16.36 4.15 -8.67
CA TRP A 138 -16.54 5.53 -9.13
C TRP A 138 -17.93 6.10 -8.79
N PRO A 139 -18.06 7.39 -8.45
CA PRO A 139 -16.98 8.37 -8.25
C PRO A 139 -16.10 8.03 -7.04
N ALA A 140 -14.83 8.45 -7.08
CA ALA A 140 -13.92 8.32 -5.95
C ALA A 140 -14.36 9.25 -4.82
N ALA A 141 -15.29 8.77 -4.00
CA ALA A 141 -15.70 9.44 -2.77
C ALA A 141 -14.66 9.20 -1.66
N SER A 142 -14.69 10.04 -0.62
CA SER A 142 -13.74 9.91 0.50
C SER A 142 -13.90 8.62 1.29
N ASP A 143 -15.03 7.93 1.16
CA ASP A 143 -15.34 6.63 1.77
C ASP A 143 -15.10 5.44 0.82
N ALA A 144 -14.69 5.69 -0.44
CA ALA A 144 -14.26 4.66 -1.38
C ALA A 144 -12.89 4.10 -0.97
N LEU A 145 -12.48 2.98 -1.57
CA LEU A 145 -11.23 2.30 -1.24
C LEU A 145 -10.00 3.21 -1.45
N PHE A 146 -9.99 4.00 -2.52
CA PHE A 146 -8.93 5.00 -2.79
C PHE A 146 -9.11 6.31 -2.00
N GLN A 147 -10.15 6.43 -1.17
CA GLN A 147 -10.37 7.57 -0.27
C GLN A 147 -10.38 8.95 -0.96
N GLY A 148 -10.76 8.98 -2.24
CA GLY A 148 -10.78 10.20 -3.06
C GLY A 148 -9.44 10.57 -3.70
N ASP A 149 -8.38 9.79 -3.49
CA ASP A 149 -7.13 9.92 -4.23
C ASP A 149 -7.22 9.25 -5.59
N ASN A 150 -6.36 9.69 -6.50
CA ASN A 150 -6.30 9.17 -7.86
C ASN A 150 -5.42 7.91 -7.94
N ALA A 151 -5.66 7.09 -8.96
CA ALA A 151 -4.98 5.81 -9.13
C ALA A 151 -3.44 5.90 -9.29
N PHE A 152 -2.87 7.03 -9.75
CA PHE A 152 -1.41 7.21 -9.81
C PHE A 152 -0.80 7.42 -8.43
N SER A 153 -1.44 8.17 -7.53
CA SER A 153 -1.02 8.25 -6.12
C SER A 153 -1.03 6.87 -5.44
N ILE A 154 -2.02 6.02 -5.76
CA ILE A 154 -2.09 4.65 -5.26
C ILE A 154 -0.93 3.79 -5.81
N LEU A 155 -0.60 3.91 -7.09
CA LEU A 155 0.56 3.22 -7.67
C LEU A 155 1.88 3.70 -7.06
N LEU A 156 2.00 5.00 -6.77
CA LEU A 156 3.16 5.56 -6.09
C LEU A 156 3.29 5.02 -4.65
N MET A 157 2.18 4.89 -3.91
CA MET A 157 2.15 4.22 -2.60
C MET A 157 2.72 2.79 -2.67
N TRP A 158 2.33 2.01 -3.68
CA TRP A 158 2.89 0.67 -3.89
C TRP A 158 4.36 0.69 -4.31
N SER A 159 4.79 1.69 -5.06
CA SER A 159 6.20 1.89 -5.41
C SER A 159 7.06 2.17 -4.19
N TYR A 160 6.57 3.01 -3.26
CA TYR A 160 7.19 3.25 -1.95
C TYR A 160 7.27 1.98 -1.11
N ALA A 161 6.33 1.05 -1.26
CA ALA A 161 6.39 -0.28 -0.64
C ALA A 161 7.36 -1.26 -1.33
N ARG A 162 8.02 -0.83 -2.42
CA ARG A 162 8.85 -1.65 -3.32
C ARG A 162 8.09 -2.84 -3.93
N VAL A 163 6.78 -2.69 -4.14
CA VAL A 163 5.97 -3.66 -4.90
C VAL A 163 6.11 -3.37 -6.40
N PRO A 164 6.45 -4.37 -7.23
CA PRO A 164 6.44 -4.23 -8.69
C PRO A 164 5.09 -3.74 -9.22
N LEU A 165 5.13 -2.71 -10.06
CA LEU A 165 3.92 -2.07 -10.60
C LEU A 165 3.43 -2.73 -11.88
N GLU A 166 4.30 -3.44 -12.59
CA GLU A 166 3.98 -4.05 -13.89
C GLU A 166 2.74 -4.95 -13.83
N PRO A 167 2.51 -5.80 -12.81
CA PRO A 167 1.28 -6.58 -12.72
C PRO A 167 0.02 -5.73 -12.50
N LEU A 168 0.10 -4.62 -11.76
CA LEU A 168 -1.02 -3.71 -11.52
C LEU A 168 -1.36 -2.93 -12.80
N LEU A 169 -0.34 -2.43 -13.49
CA LEU A 169 -0.48 -1.72 -14.77
C LEU A 169 -1.00 -2.65 -15.87
N GLN A 170 -0.54 -3.89 -15.93
CA GLN A 170 -1.05 -4.89 -16.87
C GLN A 170 -2.53 -5.19 -16.59
N HIS A 171 -2.92 -5.34 -15.32
CA HIS A 171 -4.31 -5.52 -14.96
C HIS A 171 -5.18 -4.34 -15.40
N TRP A 172 -4.68 -3.11 -15.26
CA TRP A 172 -5.40 -1.92 -15.71
C TRP A 172 -5.60 -1.91 -17.23
N LEU A 173 -4.57 -2.26 -18.01
CA LEU A 173 -4.68 -2.40 -19.47
C LEU A 173 -5.70 -3.46 -19.89
N ASP A 174 -5.77 -4.56 -19.16
CA ASP A 174 -6.70 -5.66 -19.44
C ASP A 174 -8.12 -5.38 -18.93
N CYS A 175 -8.34 -4.30 -18.17
CA CYS A 175 -9.63 -3.95 -17.61
C CYS A 175 -10.45 -3.09 -18.57
N GLU A 176 -11.51 -3.68 -19.14
CA GLU A 176 -12.39 -3.04 -20.12
C GLU A 176 -13.55 -2.23 -19.49
N SER A 177 -13.54 -1.99 -18.17
CA SER A 177 -14.65 -1.27 -17.52
C SER A 177 -14.61 0.24 -17.79
N ASP A 178 -15.80 0.85 -17.96
CA ASP A 178 -15.92 2.30 -18.08
C ASP A 178 -15.36 3.02 -16.83
N VAL A 179 -15.52 2.39 -15.65
CA VAL A 179 -15.05 2.91 -14.37
C VAL A 179 -13.52 2.96 -14.31
N SER A 180 -12.84 1.91 -14.79
CA SER A 180 -11.39 1.87 -14.95
C SER A 180 -10.89 2.98 -15.89
N THR A 181 -11.63 3.25 -16.98
CA THR A 181 -11.31 4.34 -17.92
C THR A 181 -11.46 5.72 -17.26
N LEU A 182 -12.49 5.92 -16.43
CA LEU A 182 -12.68 7.16 -15.68
C LEU A 182 -11.55 7.41 -14.67
N ASN A 183 -11.13 6.36 -13.95
CA ASN A 183 -9.95 6.42 -13.07
C ASN A 183 -8.68 6.81 -13.84
N PHE A 184 -8.51 6.34 -15.09
CA PHE A 184 -7.35 6.68 -15.90
C PHE A 184 -7.35 8.16 -16.30
N VAL A 185 -8.50 8.67 -16.74
CA VAL A 185 -8.65 10.08 -17.12
C VAL A 185 -8.40 10.99 -15.92
N ASP A 186 -8.95 10.65 -14.75
CA ASP A 186 -8.75 11.41 -13.52
C ASP A 186 -7.27 11.43 -13.08
N ALA A 187 -6.62 10.27 -13.02
CA ALA A 187 -5.22 10.16 -12.64
C ALA A 187 -4.29 10.93 -13.61
N CYS A 188 -4.52 10.82 -14.92
CA CYS A 188 -3.79 11.59 -15.91
C CYS A 188 -3.99 13.11 -15.78
N TYR A 189 -5.20 13.55 -15.41
CA TYR A 189 -5.50 14.97 -15.26
C TYR A 189 -4.71 15.60 -14.11
N TRP A 190 -4.59 14.88 -12.99
CA TRP A 190 -3.93 15.40 -11.79
C TRP A 190 -2.42 15.21 -11.78
N ASP A 191 -1.94 14.04 -12.20
CA ASP A 191 -0.56 13.61 -11.92
C ASP A 191 0.34 13.46 -13.15
N TYR A 192 -0.17 13.68 -14.37
CA TYR A 192 0.64 13.62 -15.59
C TYR A 192 0.79 14.97 -16.29
N VAL A 193 2.03 15.37 -16.54
CA VAL A 193 2.38 16.66 -17.13
C VAL A 193 2.61 16.49 -18.64
N TRP A 194 1.52 16.60 -19.40
CA TRP A 194 1.48 16.34 -20.86
C TRP A 194 2.48 17.10 -21.71
N ASN A 195 2.85 18.34 -21.36
CA ASN A 195 3.81 19.11 -22.15
C ASN A 195 5.27 18.70 -21.91
N ALA A 196 5.54 18.00 -20.81
CA ALA A 196 6.85 17.51 -20.43
C ALA A 196 6.96 15.97 -20.48
N ASN A 197 5.86 15.27 -20.81
CA ASN A 197 5.74 13.82 -20.82
C ASN A 197 6.25 13.13 -19.55
N GLN A 198 5.99 13.72 -18.39
CA GLN A 198 6.54 13.28 -17.11
C GLN A 198 5.48 13.22 -16.00
N MET A 199 5.77 12.45 -14.96
CA MET A 199 4.94 12.45 -13.74
C MET A 199 5.13 13.76 -12.96
N GLY A 200 4.01 14.34 -12.50
CA GLY A 200 3.94 15.62 -11.81
C GLY A 200 3.76 15.54 -10.29
N ASN A 201 3.48 14.36 -9.74
CA ASN A 201 3.24 14.18 -8.31
C ASN A 201 4.48 14.59 -7.49
N ALA A 202 4.30 15.43 -6.46
CA ALA A 202 5.41 15.97 -5.67
C ALA A 202 6.19 14.89 -4.90
N PHE A 203 5.53 13.81 -4.48
CA PHE A 203 6.15 12.66 -3.83
C PHE A 203 6.92 11.76 -4.82
N ALA A 204 6.72 11.91 -6.14
CA ALA A 204 7.47 11.16 -7.15
C ALA A 204 8.87 11.74 -7.44
N THR A 205 9.24 12.88 -6.84
CA THR A 205 10.47 13.62 -7.19
C THR A 205 11.72 12.74 -7.16
N ASP A 206 11.89 11.93 -6.11
CA ASP A 206 13.05 11.06 -5.93
C ASP A 206 12.79 9.59 -6.31
N GLU A 207 11.54 9.22 -6.63
CA GLU A 207 11.19 7.86 -7.06
C GLU A 207 11.44 7.67 -8.56
N VAL A 208 12.72 7.51 -8.93
CA VAL A 208 13.19 7.38 -10.32
C VAL A 208 12.56 6.18 -11.03
N GLU A 209 12.50 5.02 -10.36
CA GLU A 209 11.93 3.80 -10.96
C GLU A 209 10.41 3.92 -11.17
N TYR A 210 9.69 4.54 -10.24
CA TYR A 210 8.26 4.84 -10.43
C TYR A 210 8.04 5.67 -11.69
N LYS A 211 8.75 6.81 -11.80
CA LYS A 211 8.62 7.72 -12.96
C LYS A 211 8.93 6.99 -14.25
N ARG A 212 10.06 6.27 -14.30
CA ARG A 212 10.46 5.49 -15.47
C ARG A 212 9.37 4.49 -15.88
N THR A 213 8.87 3.68 -14.94
CA THR A 213 7.84 2.67 -15.23
C THR A 213 6.53 3.30 -15.70
N MET A 214 6.08 4.38 -15.05
CA MET A 214 4.84 5.08 -15.43
C MET A 214 4.96 5.79 -16.77
N GLU A 215 6.06 6.50 -17.02
CA GLU A 215 6.30 7.22 -18.27
C GLU A 215 6.47 6.25 -19.44
N GLU A 216 7.15 5.12 -19.25
CA GLU A 216 7.21 4.05 -20.24
C GLU A 216 5.82 3.46 -20.51
N TRP A 217 5.00 3.27 -19.49
CA TRP A 217 3.64 2.74 -19.64
C TRP A 217 2.71 3.71 -20.38
N LEU A 218 2.72 5.00 -20.01
CA LEU A 218 1.89 6.05 -20.61
C LEU A 218 2.29 6.40 -22.05
N ASN A 219 3.58 6.31 -22.37
CA ASN A 219 4.09 6.65 -23.70
C ASN A 219 4.18 5.45 -24.66
N ARG A 220 3.77 4.25 -24.24
CA ARG A 220 3.68 3.11 -25.15
C ARG A 220 2.48 3.29 -26.09
N PRO A 221 2.68 3.31 -27.41
CA PRO A 221 1.57 3.28 -28.34
C PRO A 221 0.81 1.95 -28.18
N ALA A 222 -0.51 2.04 -28.03
CA ALA A 222 -1.42 0.90 -28.12
C ALA A 222 -1.44 0.31 -29.54
#